data_AF-A0A2S4KPP8-F1
#
_entry.id   AF-A0A2S4KPP8-F1
#
_cell.length_a   1.000
_cell.length_b   1.000
_cell.length_c   1.000
_cell.angle_alpha   90.00
_cell.angle_beta   90.00
_cell.angle_gamma   90.00
#
_symmetry.space_group_name_H-M   'P 1'
#
loop_
_entity.id
_entity.type
_entity.pdbx_description
1 polymer ?
#
loop_
_entity_poly.entity_id
_entity_poly.type
_entity_poly.pdbx_seq_one_letter_code
_entity_poly.pdbx_strand_id
1 'polypeptide(L)'
;MASRMGPRSVKDATRFTSTIPHATSKTAGGAAGGAAPKPPPRIPGETPEQRVRRLRQAHIAAQKAQISRTDRVVDASRRFLDVAHRWTVGGIVAFTAVAGVVSIYSVWDMLRYNRARRAEWIEAQKQLEADSLSTARIAYLKGTATEEQITLVEEANRDAEEKGVKLPPLLSPAEHRTHFEEHVQPVFQGAQGADKKEGKKEDKKESKGILGLVSGLFGGSKTSEDVAPTPAVAASSDAVQSIEAKAKDAWEAQKENQRRGGSLDQLGLDAGSPGRASSGKKGWWPW
;
A
#
# COMPACT_ATOMS: atom_id res chain seq x y z
N MET A 1 31.01 -11.93 -69.56
CA MET A 1 31.98 -11.16 -68.75
C MET A 1 31.27 -9.94 -68.17
N ALA A 2 30.50 -10.12 -67.10
CA ALA A 2 29.78 -9.03 -66.45
C ALA A 2 30.65 -8.46 -65.33
N SER A 3 31.30 -7.33 -65.59
CA SER A 3 32.19 -6.65 -64.67
C SER A 3 31.44 -6.12 -63.44
N ARG A 4 31.91 -6.48 -62.24
CA ARG A 4 31.44 -5.94 -60.96
C ARG A 4 31.55 -4.41 -60.93
N MET A 5 30.43 -3.72 -61.12
CA MET A 5 30.30 -2.33 -60.68
C MET A 5 29.77 -2.35 -59.25
N GLY A 6 30.68 -2.21 -58.28
CA GLY A 6 30.30 -2.00 -56.88
C GLY A 6 29.56 -0.68 -56.67
N PRO A 7 28.82 -0.52 -55.56
CA PRO A 7 28.01 0.67 -55.31
C PRO A 7 28.88 1.93 -55.27
N ARG A 8 28.53 2.92 -56.10
CA ARG A 8 29.22 4.22 -56.18
C ARG A 8 29.14 4.93 -54.82
N SER A 9 30.29 5.18 -54.20
CA SER A 9 30.36 5.87 -52.91
C SER A 9 29.94 7.32 -53.03
N VAL A 10 29.17 7.84 -52.06
CA VAL A 10 28.73 9.25 -51.98
C VAL A 10 29.93 10.22 -52.05
N LYS A 11 31.11 9.78 -51.61
CA LYS A 11 32.37 10.53 -51.71
C LYS A 11 32.87 10.72 -53.13
N ASP A 12 32.35 9.99 -54.11
CA ASP A 12 32.70 10.12 -55.54
C ASP A 12 31.86 11.21 -56.23
N ALA A 13 30.64 11.45 -55.76
CA ALA A 13 29.72 12.44 -56.32
C ALA A 13 30.15 13.90 -56.03
N THR A 14 30.90 14.15 -54.96
CA THR A 14 31.28 15.50 -54.53
C THR A 14 32.72 15.89 -54.90
N ARG A 15 33.43 15.05 -55.67
CA ARG A 15 34.83 15.30 -56.06
C ARG A 15 34.97 16.45 -57.06
N PHE A 16 33.90 16.72 -57.83
CA PHE A 16 33.87 17.77 -58.86
C PHE A 16 33.06 19.00 -58.47
N THR A 17 32.47 19.02 -57.27
CA THR A 17 31.79 20.21 -56.74
C THR A 17 32.75 20.91 -55.79
N SER A 18 33.29 22.07 -56.19
CA SER A 18 34.11 22.95 -55.34
C SER A 18 33.48 23.09 -53.96
N THR A 19 34.16 22.58 -52.92
CA THR A 19 33.76 22.73 -51.51
C THR A 19 34.26 24.04 -50.90
N ILE A 20 34.86 24.91 -51.71
CA ILE A 20 35.31 26.22 -51.27
C ILE A 20 34.10 27.17 -51.33
N PRO A 21 33.69 27.78 -50.20
CA PRO A 21 32.60 28.75 -50.21
C PRO A 21 33.02 29.96 -51.05
N HIS A 22 32.51 30.05 -52.28
CA HIS A 22 32.70 31.21 -53.13
C HIS A 22 31.94 32.40 -52.53
N ALA A 23 32.60 33.55 -52.38
CA ALA A 23 32.10 34.75 -51.70
C ALA A 23 30.81 35.38 -52.29
N THR A 24 30.21 34.76 -53.32
CA THR A 24 29.00 35.21 -54.00
C THR A 24 27.84 34.19 -53.89
N SER A 25 27.98 33.09 -53.14
CA SER A 25 26.85 32.18 -52.92
C SER A 25 25.81 32.85 -52.01
N LYS A 26 24.81 33.46 -52.65
CA LYS A 26 23.60 33.99 -52.02
C LYS A 26 22.97 32.87 -51.19
N THR A 27 23.07 32.98 -49.87
CA THR A 27 22.39 32.07 -48.94
C THR A 27 20.89 32.15 -49.23
N ALA A 28 20.31 31.04 -49.70
CA ALA A 28 18.86 30.92 -49.86
C ALA A 28 18.22 30.86 -48.47
N GLY A 29 18.04 32.04 -47.86
CA GLY A 29 17.31 32.26 -46.63
C GLY A 29 16.22 33.30 -46.88
N GLY A 30 14.97 32.84 -46.92
CA GLY A 30 13.78 33.64 -46.65
C GLY A 30 13.39 34.67 -47.70
N ALA A 31 12.42 34.33 -48.55
CA ALA A 31 11.58 35.31 -49.20
C ALA A 31 10.69 36.00 -48.14
N ALA A 32 11.01 37.24 -47.80
CA ALA A 32 10.07 38.23 -47.29
C ALA A 32 10.53 39.59 -47.83
N GLY A 33 9.68 40.26 -48.60
CA GLY A 33 9.94 41.62 -49.07
C GLY A 33 10.06 42.60 -47.91
N GLY A 34 10.99 43.55 -48.03
CA GLY A 34 11.09 44.72 -47.16
C GLY A 34 12.39 44.79 -46.35
N ALA A 35 13.26 45.71 -46.76
CA ALA A 35 14.43 46.24 -46.05
C ALA A 35 15.58 45.26 -45.72
N ALA A 36 16.77 45.59 -46.23
CA ALA A 36 18.03 45.01 -45.76
C ALA A 36 18.11 45.15 -44.23
N PRO A 37 18.54 44.11 -43.48
CA PRO A 37 18.67 44.19 -42.04
C PRO A 37 19.73 45.25 -41.70
N LYS A 38 19.28 46.39 -41.15
CA LYS A 38 20.15 47.46 -40.70
C LYS A 38 21.17 46.85 -39.72
N PRO A 39 22.49 47.07 -39.90
CA PRO A 39 23.48 46.54 -38.98
C PRO A 39 23.14 47.03 -37.56
N PRO A 40 23.14 46.14 -36.55
CA PRO A 40 22.76 46.52 -35.20
C PRO A 40 23.68 47.65 -34.73
N PRO A 41 23.14 48.65 -34.00
CA PRO A 41 23.91 49.81 -33.58
C PRO A 41 25.17 49.35 -32.81
N ARG A 42 26.30 49.95 -33.17
CA ARG A 42 27.56 49.76 -32.44
C ARG A 42 27.42 50.52 -31.12
N ILE A 43 27.54 49.81 -30.02
CA ILE A 43 27.55 50.42 -28.70
C ILE A 43 29.00 50.90 -28.48
N PRO A 44 29.24 52.21 -28.25
CA PRO A 44 30.58 52.72 -28.01
C PRO A 44 31.17 52.08 -26.74
N GLY A 45 32.33 51.41 -26.85
CA GLY A 45 33.06 50.82 -25.71
C GLY A 45 32.88 49.31 -25.47
N GLU A 46 32.16 48.57 -26.31
CA GLU A 46 32.04 47.10 -26.15
C GLU A 46 33.34 46.36 -26.56
N THR A 47 33.75 45.34 -25.79
CA THR A 47 34.86 44.48 -26.21
C THR A 47 34.44 43.59 -27.39
N PRO A 48 35.37 43.20 -28.29
CA PRO A 48 35.03 42.35 -29.44
C PRO A 48 34.32 41.05 -29.05
N GLU A 49 34.68 40.46 -27.92
CA GLU A 49 34.04 39.24 -27.42
C GLU A 49 32.61 39.47 -26.93
N GLN A 50 32.37 40.57 -26.21
CA GLN A 50 31.05 40.96 -25.75
C GLN A 50 30.11 41.23 -26.94
N ARG A 51 30.63 41.83 -28.01
CA ARG A 51 29.89 42.04 -29.26
C ARG A 51 29.44 40.72 -29.88
N VAL A 52 30.32 39.74 -29.98
CA VAL A 52 29.99 38.43 -30.55
C VAL A 52 28.95 37.71 -29.69
N ARG A 53 29.06 37.78 -28.37
CA ARG A 53 28.06 37.20 -27.45
C ARG A 53 26.69 37.85 -27.64
N ARG A 54 26.63 39.18 -27.72
CA ARG A 54 25.40 39.93 -27.98
C ARG A 54 24.80 39.59 -29.34
N LEU A 55 25.61 39.53 -30.39
CA LEU A 55 25.14 39.18 -31.73
C LEU A 55 24.62 37.74 -31.80
N ARG A 56 25.28 36.78 -31.15
CA ARG A 56 24.79 35.40 -31.04
C ARG A 56 23.49 35.34 -30.24
N GLN A 57 23.40 36.06 -29.13
CA GLN A 57 22.18 36.13 -28.32
C GLN A 57 21.04 36.79 -29.10
N ALA A 58 21.30 37.86 -29.84
CA ALA A 58 20.31 38.53 -30.69
C ALA A 58 19.86 37.63 -31.85
N HIS A 59 20.78 36.87 -32.45
CA HIS A 59 20.45 35.91 -33.50
C HIS A 59 19.60 34.74 -32.97
N ILE A 60 19.97 34.18 -31.81
CA ILE A 60 19.17 33.14 -31.15
C ILE A 60 17.80 33.69 -30.70
N ALA A 61 17.75 34.93 -30.22
CA ALA A 61 16.50 35.59 -29.86
C ALA A 61 15.61 35.84 -31.08
N ALA A 62 16.18 36.27 -32.20
CA ALA A 62 15.48 36.45 -33.46
C ALA A 62 14.92 35.12 -34.00
N GLN A 63 15.71 34.05 -33.96
CA GLN A 63 15.24 32.71 -34.32
C GLN A 63 14.10 32.23 -33.40
N LYS A 64 14.21 32.47 -32.08
CA LYS A 64 13.14 32.14 -31.12
C LYS A 64 11.90 33.02 -31.25
N ALA A 65 12.02 34.22 -31.82
CA ALA A 65 10.91 35.15 -32.07
C ALA A 65 10.16 34.85 -33.38
N GLN A 66 10.79 34.14 -34.32
CA GLN A 66 10.15 33.64 -35.55
C GLN A 66 9.19 32.47 -35.30
N ILE A 67 9.26 31.84 -34.13
CA ILE A 67 8.34 30.78 -33.71
C ILE A 67 7.02 31.43 -33.28
N SER A 68 5.92 31.07 -33.94
CA SER A 68 4.58 31.55 -33.56
C SER A 68 4.23 31.14 -32.13
N ARG A 69 3.49 32.00 -31.40
CA ARG A 69 2.99 31.68 -30.06
C ARG A 69 2.17 30.38 -30.05
N THR A 70 1.42 30.13 -31.13
CA THR A 70 0.64 28.90 -31.30
C THR A 70 1.53 27.67 -31.43
N ASP A 71 2.62 27.77 -32.19
CA ASP A 71 3.58 26.68 -32.39
C ASP A 71 4.29 26.31 -31.08
N ARG A 72 4.63 27.31 -30.26
CA ARG A 72 5.19 27.07 -28.91
C ARG A 72 4.21 26.34 -27.98
N VAL A 73 2.91 26.62 -28.08
CA VAL A 73 1.88 25.92 -27.30
C VAL A 73 1.71 24.47 -27.80
N VAL A 74 1.73 24.26 -29.12
CA VAL A 74 1.64 22.92 -29.72
C VAL A 74 2.85 22.06 -29.36
N ASP A 75 4.05 22.63 -29.36
CA ASP A 75 5.26 21.92 -28.94
C ASP A 75 5.24 21.58 -27.45
N ALA A 76 4.74 22.49 -26.61
CA ALA A 76 4.55 22.25 -25.19
C ALA A 76 3.50 21.14 -24.96
N SER A 77 2.38 21.18 -25.69
CA SER A 77 1.31 20.18 -25.53
C SER A 77 1.79 18.78 -25.92
N ARG A 78 2.57 18.64 -27.00
CA ARG A 78 3.15 17.34 -27.39
C ARG A 78 3.98 16.73 -26.26
N ARG A 79 4.87 17.54 -25.66
CA ARG A 79 5.70 17.08 -24.54
C ARG A 79 4.89 16.73 -23.31
N PHE A 80 3.84 17.50 -23.02
CA PHE A 80 2.93 17.21 -21.90
C PHE A 80 2.14 15.92 -22.13
N LEU A 81 1.63 15.70 -23.34
CA LEU A 81 0.90 14.48 -23.68
C LEU A 81 1.80 13.25 -23.61
N ASP A 82 3.05 13.34 -24.07
CA ASP A 82 4.01 12.24 -23.98
C ASP A 82 4.39 11.93 -22.53
N VAL A 83 4.60 12.96 -21.69
CA VAL A 83 4.87 12.78 -20.26
C VAL A 83 3.66 12.20 -19.55
N ALA A 84 2.47 12.72 -19.81
CA ALA A 84 1.23 12.21 -19.23
C ALA A 84 0.98 10.76 -19.63
N HIS A 85 1.19 10.40 -20.90
CA HIS A 85 1.06 9.03 -21.38
C HIS A 85 2.06 8.09 -20.69
N ARG A 86 3.32 8.49 -20.53
CA ARG A 86 4.31 7.69 -19.80
C ARG A 86 3.94 7.53 -18.32
N TRP A 87 3.36 8.57 -17.73
CA TRP A 87 2.92 8.52 -16.33
C TRP A 87 1.70 7.64 -16.14
N THR A 88 0.71 7.68 -17.04
CA THR A 88 -0.46 6.81 -16.98
C THR A 88 -0.09 5.36 -17.25
N VAL A 89 0.77 5.08 -18.24
CA VAL A 89 1.28 3.72 -18.48
C VAL A 89 2.05 3.21 -17.26
N GLY A 90 2.96 4.02 -16.71
CA GLY A 90 3.68 3.69 -15.48
C GLY A 90 2.74 3.43 -14.29
N GLY A 91 1.69 4.24 -14.17
CA GLY A 91 0.67 4.09 -13.13
C GLY A 91 -0.14 2.80 -13.27
N ILE A 92 -0.57 2.46 -14.49
CA ILE A 92 -1.30 1.21 -14.74
C ILE A 92 -0.40 0.00 -14.45
N VAL A 93 0.86 0.02 -14.87
CA VAL A 93 1.82 -1.06 -14.59
C VAL A 93 2.09 -1.20 -13.09
N ALA A 94 2.23 -0.09 -12.36
CA ALA A 94 2.38 -0.14 -10.92
C ALA A 94 1.11 -0.66 -10.22
N PHE A 95 -0.06 -0.24 -10.69
CA PHE A 95 -1.34 -0.69 -10.15
C PHE A 95 -1.56 -2.20 -10.38
N THR A 96 -1.23 -2.72 -11.56
CA THR A 96 -1.32 -4.16 -11.84
C THR A 96 -0.34 -4.97 -11.01
N ALA A 97 0.86 -4.45 -10.74
CA ALA A 97 1.81 -5.09 -9.82
C ALA A 97 1.24 -5.17 -8.39
N VAL A 98 0.68 -4.07 -7.87
CA VAL A 98 0.03 -4.04 -6.54
C VAL A 98 -1.17 -4.99 -6.50
N ALA A 99 -2.03 -4.97 -7.52
CA ALA A 99 -3.17 -5.88 -7.61
C ALA A 99 -2.73 -7.36 -7.65
N GLY A 100 -1.62 -7.66 -8.33
CA GLY A 100 -1.02 -8.99 -8.35
C GLY A 100 -0.56 -9.45 -6.96
N VAL A 101 0.12 -8.59 -6.20
CA VAL A 101 0.54 -8.90 -4.81
C VAL A 101 -0.67 -9.14 -3.92
N VAL A 102 -1.71 -8.31 -4.03
CA VAL A 102 -2.95 -8.46 -3.25
C VAL A 102 -3.67 -9.77 -3.60
N SER A 103 -3.66 -10.17 -4.88
CA SER A 103 -4.24 -11.45 -5.33
C SER A 103 -3.49 -12.66 -4.75
N ILE A 104 -2.15 -12.64 -4.76
CA ILE A 104 -1.36 -13.71 -4.13
C ILE A 104 -1.62 -13.77 -2.63
N TYR A 105 -1.72 -12.60 -1.98
CA TYR A 105 -2.01 -12.51 -0.56
C TYR A 105 -3.39 -13.07 -0.22
N SER A 106 -4.43 -12.79 -1.02
CA SER A 106 -5.78 -13.31 -0.76
C SER A 106 -5.85 -14.84 -0.87
N VAL A 107 -5.17 -15.42 -1.85
CA VAL A 107 -5.06 -16.89 -1.99
C VAL A 107 -4.33 -17.48 -0.78
N TRP A 108 -3.23 -16.86 -0.35
CA TRP A 108 -2.48 -17.32 0.81
C TRP A 108 -3.31 -17.25 2.11
N ASP A 109 -4.03 -16.15 2.32
CA ASP A 109 -4.89 -15.94 3.48
C ASP A 109 -6.01 -17.00 3.55
N MET A 110 -6.68 -17.27 2.43
CA MET A 110 -7.70 -18.31 2.33
C MET A 110 -7.15 -19.71 2.65
N LEU A 111 -5.96 -20.03 2.15
CA LEU A 111 -5.31 -21.32 2.43
C LEU A 111 -4.95 -21.46 3.91
N ARG A 112 -4.44 -20.40 4.55
CA ARG A 112 -4.07 -20.44 5.96
C ARG A 112 -5.30 -20.57 6.85
N TYR A 113 -6.36 -19.82 6.55
CA TYR A 113 -7.64 -19.93 7.23
C TYR A 113 -8.24 -21.35 7.11
N ASN A 114 -8.30 -21.90 5.89
CA ASN A 114 -8.81 -23.26 5.67
C ASN A 114 -7.98 -24.32 6.41
N ARG A 115 -6.67 -24.12 6.49
CA ARG A 115 -5.78 -25.05 7.22
C ARG A 115 -6.01 -24.98 8.72
N ALA A 116 -6.22 -23.78 9.28
CA ALA A 116 -6.61 -23.61 10.69
C ALA A 116 -7.97 -24.27 10.97
N ARG A 117 -8.97 -24.00 10.12
CA ARG A 117 -10.31 -24.57 10.29
C ARG A 117 -10.35 -26.09 10.19
N ARG A 118 -9.55 -26.67 9.29
CA ARG A 118 -9.38 -28.12 9.20
C ARG A 118 -8.70 -28.72 10.43
N ALA A 119 -7.74 -28.01 11.03
CA ALA A 119 -7.10 -28.47 12.26
C ALA A 119 -8.11 -28.54 13.42
N GLU A 120 -8.93 -27.50 13.60
CA GLU A 120 -10.01 -27.47 14.58
C GLU A 120 -11.02 -28.61 14.35
N TRP A 121 -11.40 -28.86 13.09
CA TRP A 121 -12.30 -29.96 12.75
C TRP A 121 -11.70 -31.32 13.12
N ILE A 122 -10.43 -31.56 12.75
CA ILE A 122 -9.77 -32.84 13.04
C ILE A 122 -9.65 -33.07 14.54
N GLU A 123 -9.36 -32.01 15.31
CA GLU A 123 -9.33 -32.10 16.76
C GLU A 123 -10.71 -32.42 17.34
N ALA A 124 -11.76 -31.74 16.89
CA ALA A 124 -13.13 -32.02 17.31
C ALA A 124 -13.55 -33.46 16.95
N GLN A 125 -13.19 -33.96 15.77
CA GLN A 125 -13.53 -35.31 15.34
C GLN A 125 -12.80 -36.38 16.18
N LYS A 126 -11.53 -36.14 16.52
CA LYS A 126 -10.79 -37.01 17.46
C LYS A 126 -11.43 -37.04 18.85
N GLN A 127 -11.95 -35.91 19.33
CA GLN A 127 -12.66 -35.87 20.61
C GLN A 127 -13.97 -36.67 20.54
N LEU A 128 -14.74 -36.52 19.46
CA LEU A 128 -15.97 -37.31 19.25
C LEU A 128 -15.69 -38.82 19.14
N GLU A 129 -14.61 -39.21 18.47
CA GLU A 129 -14.15 -40.61 18.41
C GLU A 129 -13.70 -41.12 19.79
N ALA A 130 -13.02 -40.30 20.59
CA ALA A 130 -12.65 -40.66 21.96
C ALA A 130 -13.88 -40.80 22.88
N ASP A 131 -14.86 -39.90 22.75
CA ASP A 131 -16.11 -39.93 23.50
C ASP A 131 -16.97 -41.14 23.12
N SER A 132 -17.03 -41.49 21.83
CA SER A 132 -17.74 -42.69 21.36
C SER A 132 -17.07 -43.97 21.84
N LEU A 133 -15.73 -44.04 21.82
CA LEU A 133 -14.97 -45.17 22.37
C LEU A 133 -15.16 -45.31 23.87
N SER A 134 -15.14 -44.21 24.62
CA SER A 134 -15.34 -44.24 26.07
C SER A 134 -16.75 -44.73 26.44
N THR A 135 -17.76 -44.24 25.72
CA THR A 135 -19.17 -44.64 25.88
C THR A 135 -19.39 -46.12 25.52
N ALA A 136 -18.85 -46.57 24.38
CA ALA A 136 -18.94 -47.96 23.93
C ALA A 136 -18.31 -48.92 24.95
N ARG A 137 -17.15 -48.55 25.52
CA ARG A 137 -16.50 -49.35 26.58
C ARG A 137 -17.31 -49.39 27.86
N ILE A 138 -17.92 -48.27 28.28
CA ILE A 138 -18.80 -48.25 29.46
C ILE A 138 -20.00 -49.18 29.23
N ALA A 139 -20.61 -49.15 28.05
CA ALA A 139 -21.73 -50.03 27.69
C ALA A 139 -21.29 -51.50 27.60
N TYR A 140 -20.09 -51.76 27.06
CA TYR A 140 -19.50 -53.10 26.96
C TYR A 140 -19.30 -53.71 28.35
N LEU A 141 -18.71 -52.95 29.27
CA LEU A 141 -18.51 -53.37 30.66
C LEU A 141 -19.85 -53.59 31.40
N LYS A 142 -20.88 -52.81 31.07
CA LYS A 142 -22.24 -52.96 31.63
C LYS A 142 -23.02 -54.12 31.02
N GLY A 143 -22.53 -54.73 29.94
CA GLY A 143 -23.20 -55.83 29.23
C GLY A 143 -24.42 -55.38 28.40
N THR A 144 -24.58 -54.07 28.15
CA THR A 144 -25.69 -53.51 27.36
C THR A 144 -25.23 -52.87 26.05
N ALA A 145 -24.02 -53.22 25.58
CA ALA A 145 -23.47 -52.67 24.34
C ALA A 145 -24.23 -53.18 23.11
N THR A 146 -24.38 -52.30 22.12
CA THR A 146 -24.82 -52.69 20.78
C THR A 146 -23.71 -53.43 20.04
N GLU A 147 -24.05 -54.25 19.04
CA GLU A 147 -23.07 -55.02 18.26
C GLU A 147 -22.00 -54.13 17.61
N GLU A 148 -22.39 -52.94 17.13
CA GLU A 148 -21.47 -51.92 16.61
C GLU A 148 -20.53 -51.33 17.67
N GLN A 149 -20.97 -51.23 18.93
CA GLN A 149 -20.12 -50.75 20.03
C GLN A 149 -19.14 -51.84 20.47
N ILE A 150 -19.54 -53.11 20.40
CA ILE A 150 -18.67 -54.25 20.71
C ILE A 150 -17.52 -54.30 19.70
N THR A 151 -17.82 -54.23 18.40
CA THR A 151 -16.80 -54.26 17.34
C THR A 151 -15.86 -53.06 17.44
N LEU A 152 -16.38 -51.86 17.72
CA LEU A 152 -15.59 -50.65 17.89
C LEU A 152 -14.62 -50.73 19.09
N VAL A 153 -15.01 -51.40 20.18
CA VAL A 153 -14.13 -51.64 21.33
C VAL A 153 -13.07 -52.70 21.04
N GLU A 154 -13.45 -53.78 20.37
CA GLU A 154 -12.54 -54.87 20.01
C GLU A 154 -11.50 -54.42 18.98
N GLU A 155 -11.91 -53.66 17.96
CA GLU A 155 -10.99 -53.06 16.98
C GLU A 155 -10.03 -52.08 17.66
N ALA A 156 -10.52 -51.23 18.56
CA ALA A 156 -9.67 -50.32 19.31
C ALA A 156 -8.69 -51.05 20.23
N ASN A 157 -9.09 -52.18 20.85
CA ASN A 157 -8.20 -53.01 21.65
C ASN A 157 -7.12 -53.65 20.78
N ARG A 158 -7.48 -54.18 19.61
CA ARG A 158 -6.55 -54.77 18.64
C ARG A 158 -5.54 -53.74 18.14
N ASP A 159 -6.01 -52.56 17.75
CA ASP A 159 -5.18 -51.44 17.32
C ASP A 159 -4.17 -51.00 18.40
N ALA A 160 -4.60 -51.01 19.66
CA ALA A 160 -3.78 -50.68 20.81
C ALA A 160 -2.70 -51.74 21.08
N GLU A 161 -3.05 -53.01 20.93
CA GLU A 161 -2.11 -54.13 21.02
C GLU A 161 -1.06 -54.09 19.90
N GLU A 162 -1.49 -53.84 18.66
CA GLU A 162 -0.60 -53.71 17.50
C GLU A 162 0.35 -52.51 17.63
N LYS A 163 -0.12 -51.39 18.18
CA LYS A 163 0.69 -50.19 18.44
C LYS A 163 1.53 -50.31 19.72
N GLY A 164 1.36 -51.38 20.51
CA GLY A 164 2.05 -51.60 21.78
C GLY A 164 1.70 -50.58 22.87
N VAL A 165 0.58 -49.86 22.73
CA VAL A 165 0.15 -48.79 23.63
C VAL A 165 -1.23 -49.13 24.18
N LYS A 166 -1.36 -49.21 25.50
CA LYS A 166 -2.67 -49.43 26.15
C LYS A 166 -3.58 -48.23 25.90
N LEU A 167 -4.86 -48.52 25.71
CA LEU A 167 -5.87 -47.50 25.48
C LEU A 167 -5.93 -46.48 26.63
N PRO A 168 -6.25 -45.20 26.34
CA PRO A 168 -6.38 -44.19 27.35
C PRO A 168 -7.43 -44.61 28.41
N PRO A 169 -7.17 -44.33 29.69
CA PRO A 169 -8.05 -44.74 30.78
C PRO A 169 -9.44 -44.11 30.63
N LEU A 170 -10.47 -44.90 30.91
CA LEU A 170 -11.88 -44.53 30.78
C LEU A 170 -12.35 -43.41 31.70
N LEU A 171 -11.58 -43.19 32.76
CA LEU A 171 -11.78 -42.12 33.72
C LEU A 171 -10.54 -41.25 33.59
N SER A 172 -10.72 -39.97 33.29
CA SER A 172 -9.67 -38.99 33.54
C SER A 172 -9.21 -39.18 34.99
N PRO A 173 -7.90 -39.21 35.27
CA PRO A 173 -7.43 -39.27 36.64
C PRO A 173 -8.14 -38.14 37.39
N ALA A 174 -8.77 -38.46 38.52
CA ALA A 174 -9.54 -37.50 39.29
C ALA A 174 -8.68 -36.25 39.50
N GLU A 175 -9.01 -35.16 38.79
CA GLU A 175 -8.39 -33.87 39.04
C GLU A 175 -8.79 -33.49 40.44
N HIS A 176 -7.90 -33.72 41.39
CA HIS A 176 -7.98 -33.13 42.72
C HIS A 176 -7.89 -31.62 42.55
N ARG A 177 -9.03 -30.97 42.30
CA ARG A 177 -9.24 -29.53 42.44
C ARG A 177 -9.11 -29.19 43.91
N THR A 178 -7.89 -29.22 44.42
CA THR A 178 -7.59 -28.48 45.64
C THR A 178 -7.52 -27.01 45.21
N HIS A 179 -8.55 -26.24 45.56
CA HIS A 179 -8.62 -24.78 45.39
C HIS A 179 -7.55 -24.02 46.22
N PHE A 180 -6.43 -24.68 46.55
CA PHE A 180 -5.37 -24.19 47.41
C PHE A 180 -4.12 -23.79 46.61
N GLU A 181 -3.89 -24.32 45.41
CA GLU A 181 -2.72 -23.94 44.59
C GLU A 181 -2.93 -22.64 43.79
N GLU A 182 -4.18 -22.29 43.46
CA GLU A 182 -4.51 -21.10 42.66
C GLU A 182 -4.24 -19.77 43.39
N HIS A 183 -4.17 -19.79 44.73
CA HIS A 183 -3.91 -18.60 45.54
C HIS A 183 -2.50 -18.53 46.14
N VAL A 184 -1.71 -19.61 46.09
CA VAL A 184 -0.41 -19.68 46.80
C VAL A 184 0.79 -19.69 45.85
N GLN A 185 0.63 -20.11 44.59
CA GLN A 185 1.73 -20.08 43.63
C GLN A 185 2.20 -18.68 43.15
N PRO A 186 1.38 -17.60 43.09
CA PRO A 186 1.91 -16.29 42.68
C PRO A 186 2.77 -15.60 43.75
N VAL A 187 2.71 -16.05 45.02
CA VAL A 187 3.49 -15.44 46.12
C VAL A 187 4.88 -16.08 46.26
N PHE A 188 5.03 -17.36 45.93
CA PHE A 188 6.33 -18.06 46.08
C PHE A 188 7.26 -17.91 44.87
N GLN A 189 6.72 -17.73 43.65
CA GLN A 189 7.55 -17.44 42.46
C GLN A 189 8.05 -15.99 42.39
N GLY A 190 7.43 -15.07 43.14
CA GLY A 190 7.91 -13.69 43.27
C GLY A 190 9.10 -13.50 44.23
N ALA A 191 9.43 -14.51 45.05
CA ALA A 191 10.44 -14.38 46.12
C ALA A 191 11.69 -15.27 45.95
N GLN A 192 11.75 -16.13 44.93
CA GLN A 192 12.91 -17.00 44.63
C GLN A 192 13.59 -16.68 43.27
N GLY A 193 13.49 -15.43 42.82
CA GLY A 193 14.13 -14.94 41.58
C GLY A 193 15.25 -13.93 41.77
N ALA A 194 15.70 -13.68 43.01
CA ALA A 194 16.70 -12.67 43.34
C ALA A 194 17.85 -13.28 44.15
N ASP A 195 18.60 -14.21 43.55
CA ASP A 195 20.06 -14.33 43.76
C ASP A 195 20.64 -15.45 42.89
N LYS A 196 21.73 -15.12 42.18
CA LYS A 196 22.51 -15.92 41.19
C LYS A 196 22.12 -15.76 39.72
N LYS A 197 22.82 -14.85 39.03
CA LYS A 197 23.94 -15.20 38.14
C LYS A 197 24.56 -13.95 37.50
N GLU A 198 25.78 -13.64 37.92
CA GLU A 198 26.77 -13.04 37.02
C GLU A 198 27.08 -14.01 35.88
N GLY A 199 27.21 -13.48 34.66
CA GLY A 199 27.88 -14.17 33.57
C GLY A 199 27.12 -14.25 32.24
N LYS A 200 27.43 -13.28 31.37
CA LYS A 200 27.67 -13.45 29.91
C LYS A 200 26.51 -13.20 28.93
N LYS A 201 26.58 -12.00 28.33
CA LYS A 201 26.43 -11.59 26.91
C LYS A 201 25.08 -11.68 26.18
N GLU A 202 24.86 -10.56 25.47
CA GLU A 202 24.22 -10.36 24.15
C GLU A 202 22.69 -10.08 24.11
N ASP A 203 22.42 -8.78 24.02
CA ASP A 203 21.47 -8.08 23.14
C ASP A 203 20.04 -8.62 22.98
N LYS A 204 19.09 -7.94 23.61
CA LYS A 204 17.72 -7.79 23.08
C LYS A 204 17.05 -6.48 23.48
N LYS A 205 16.81 -5.67 22.44
CA LYS A 205 15.56 -4.98 22.07
C LYS A 205 15.04 -3.85 22.97
N GLU A 206 14.94 -2.67 22.35
CA GLU A 206 13.68 -1.94 22.30
C GLU A 206 13.34 -1.54 20.85
N SER A 207 12.36 -2.27 20.31
CA SER A 207 11.67 -1.94 19.07
C SER A 207 10.81 -0.70 19.30
N LYS A 208 11.35 0.46 18.95
CA LYS A 208 10.57 1.69 18.77
C LYS A 208 9.51 1.47 17.69
N GLY A 209 8.27 1.71 18.09
CA GLY A 209 7.08 1.51 17.29
C GLY A 209 7.11 2.26 15.96
N ILE A 210 6.77 1.51 14.92
CA ILE A 210 6.58 1.94 13.53
C ILE A 210 5.18 2.57 13.34
N LEU A 211 4.51 2.96 14.44
CA LEU A 211 3.17 3.56 14.46
C LEU A 211 3.18 5.10 14.43
N GLY A 212 4.36 5.74 14.44
CA GLY A 212 4.50 7.20 14.43
C GLY A 212 4.59 7.87 13.04
N LEU A 213 4.63 7.09 11.95
CA LEU A 213 4.91 7.63 10.60
C LEU A 213 3.67 7.67 9.68
N VAL A 214 2.51 7.15 10.12
CA VAL A 214 1.28 7.11 9.29
C VAL A 214 0.29 8.23 9.66
N SER A 215 0.51 8.97 10.75
CA SER A 215 -0.38 10.06 11.17
C SER A 215 -0.15 11.39 10.43
N GLY A 216 0.79 11.44 9.46
CA GLY A 216 1.19 12.68 8.78
C GLY A 216 0.75 12.86 7.33
N LEU A 217 0.00 11.93 6.73
CA LEU A 217 -0.20 11.91 5.25
C LEU A 217 -1.65 12.04 4.75
N PHE A 218 -2.66 12.20 5.60
CA PHE A 218 -4.04 12.42 5.13
C PHE A 218 -4.73 13.55 5.90
N GLY A 219 -4.97 14.69 5.22
CA GLY A 219 -5.95 15.68 5.64
C GLY A 219 -5.43 17.10 5.78
N GLY A 220 -5.11 17.76 4.65
CA GLY A 220 -4.78 19.19 4.63
C GLY A 220 -6.00 20.10 4.51
N SER A 221 -5.82 21.37 4.88
CA SER A 221 -6.16 22.54 4.03
C SER A 221 -5.78 23.88 4.67
N LYS A 222 -4.99 24.69 3.93
CA LYS A 222 -5.02 26.18 3.80
C LYS A 222 -4.65 27.04 5.05
N THR A 223 -3.79 28.07 5.05
CA THR A 223 -3.25 29.01 4.05
C THR A 223 -2.08 29.83 4.68
N SER A 224 -1.11 30.26 3.87
CA SER A 224 -0.27 31.49 3.96
C SER A 224 0.82 31.74 5.03
N GLU A 225 2.01 32.04 4.50
CA GLU A 225 2.99 33.09 4.85
C GLU A 225 3.88 33.03 6.11
N ASP A 226 5.18 32.87 5.82
CA ASP A 226 6.39 33.53 6.35
C ASP A 226 6.80 33.52 7.85
N VAL A 227 8.14 33.40 8.00
CA VAL A 227 9.04 33.77 9.13
C VAL A 227 9.43 32.69 10.15
N ALA A 228 10.70 32.23 10.01
CA ALA A 228 11.80 32.06 10.99
C ALA A 228 11.58 31.46 12.42
N PRO A 229 12.64 30.96 13.10
CA PRO A 229 12.54 29.86 14.08
C PRO A 229 12.36 30.30 15.54
N THR A 230 11.52 29.54 16.27
CA THR A 230 11.54 29.13 17.71
C THR A 230 11.92 30.16 18.80
N PRO A 231 11.18 30.24 19.94
CA PRO A 231 11.17 29.12 20.90
C PRO A 231 9.82 28.82 21.57
N ALA A 232 9.70 27.55 21.97
CA ALA A 232 8.67 27.03 22.83
C ALA A 232 8.68 27.72 24.20
N VAL A 233 7.55 28.30 24.62
CA VAL A 233 6.86 28.11 25.92
C VAL A 233 5.43 28.67 25.76
N ALA A 234 4.42 27.99 26.30
CA ALA A 234 3.03 28.43 26.44
C ALA A 234 2.08 28.30 25.21
N ALA A 235 1.78 27.06 24.83
CA ALA A 235 0.51 26.67 24.21
C ALA A 235 0.22 25.24 24.70
N SER A 236 -0.92 24.88 25.29
CA SER A 236 -2.21 25.57 25.38
C SER A 236 -3.09 24.71 26.28
N SER A 237 -3.44 25.19 27.47
CA SER A 237 -4.54 24.63 28.28
C SER A 237 -5.80 24.50 27.44
N ASP A 238 -6.00 25.39 26.48
CA ASP A 238 -7.13 25.41 25.55
C ASP A 238 -7.12 24.25 24.54
N ALA A 239 -5.95 23.77 24.11
CA ALA A 239 -5.88 22.57 23.26
C ALA A 239 -6.21 21.31 24.07
N VAL A 240 -5.75 21.23 25.32
CA VAL A 240 -6.06 20.10 26.20
C VAL A 240 -7.56 20.08 26.54
N GLN A 241 -8.14 21.25 26.86
CA GLN A 241 -9.58 21.38 27.14
C GLN A 241 -10.44 21.09 25.90
N SER A 242 -10.01 21.49 24.70
CA SER A 242 -10.76 21.19 23.46
C SER A 242 -10.67 19.73 23.03
N ILE A 243 -9.57 19.03 23.33
CA ILE A 243 -9.45 17.58 23.13
C ILE A 243 -10.34 16.85 24.14
N GLU A 244 -10.35 17.28 25.40
CA GLU A 244 -11.18 16.68 26.44
C GLU A 244 -12.68 16.88 26.17
N ALA A 245 -13.07 18.08 25.68
CA ALA A 245 -14.44 18.36 25.26
C ALA A 245 -14.86 17.47 24.07
N LYS A 246 -14.02 17.30 23.05
CA LYS A 246 -14.30 16.42 21.91
C LYS A 246 -14.38 14.94 22.30
N ALA A 247 -13.58 14.51 23.27
CA ALA A 247 -13.63 13.14 23.78
C ALA A 247 -14.93 12.87 24.55
N LYS A 248 -15.39 13.83 25.37
CA LYS A 248 -16.66 13.75 26.08
C LYS A 248 -17.85 13.75 25.10
N ASP A 249 -17.81 14.59 24.08
CA ASP A 249 -18.85 14.68 23.05
C ASP A 249 -18.94 13.39 22.23
N ALA A 250 -17.80 12.79 21.86
CA ALA A 250 -17.76 11.50 21.18
C ALA A 250 -18.28 10.35 22.06
N TRP A 251 -18.01 10.40 23.37
CA TRP A 251 -18.49 9.41 24.33
C TRP A 251 -20.00 9.52 24.56
N GLU A 252 -20.53 10.74 24.64
CA GLU A 252 -21.97 10.98 24.75
C GLU A 252 -22.71 10.56 23.48
N ALA A 253 -22.15 10.83 22.29
CA ALA A 253 -22.68 10.34 21.02
C ALA A 253 -22.71 8.80 20.94
N GLN A 254 -21.69 8.12 21.47
CA GLN A 254 -21.69 6.64 21.52
C GLN A 254 -22.71 6.10 22.52
N LYS A 255 -22.89 6.76 23.67
CA LYS A 255 -23.90 6.41 24.67
C LYS A 255 -25.33 6.65 24.16
N GLU A 256 -25.53 7.69 23.36
CA GLU A 256 -26.80 7.93 22.68
C GLU A 256 -27.06 6.88 21.60
N ASN A 257 -26.05 6.49 20.81
CA ASN A 257 -26.16 5.38 19.86
C ASN A 257 -26.49 4.04 20.55
N GLN A 258 -25.98 3.79 21.77
CA GLN A 258 -26.37 2.62 22.55
C GLN A 258 -27.82 2.69 23.05
N ARG A 259 -28.33 3.88 23.39
CA ARG A 259 -29.73 4.08 23.79
C ARG A 259 -30.70 4.01 22.61
N ARG A 260 -30.28 4.49 21.44
CA ARG A 260 -31.09 4.63 20.23
C ARG A 260 -31.06 3.40 19.33
N GLY A 261 -30.24 2.40 19.68
CA GLY A 261 -29.97 1.23 18.84
C GLY A 261 -28.98 1.55 17.71
N GLY A 262 -28.19 0.56 17.31
CA GLY A 262 -27.17 0.72 16.28
C GLY A 262 -27.79 1.10 14.93
N SER A 263 -26.97 1.51 13.96
CA SER A 263 -27.45 1.84 12.60
C SER A 263 -28.22 0.70 11.93
N LEU A 264 -28.00 -0.54 12.39
CA LEU A 264 -28.71 -1.74 11.95
C LEU A 264 -30.14 -1.83 12.51
N ASP A 265 -30.37 -1.36 13.74
CA ASP A 265 -31.69 -1.37 14.39
C ASP A 265 -32.61 -0.27 13.82
N GLN A 266 -32.02 0.83 13.34
CA GLN A 266 -32.75 1.97 12.76
C GLN A 266 -33.29 1.66 11.35
N LEU A 267 -32.61 0.79 10.59
CA LEU A 267 -33.06 0.36 9.26
C LEU A 267 -34.39 -0.42 9.30
N GLY A 268 -34.73 -1.04 10.43
CA GLY A 268 -36.02 -1.70 10.64
C GLY A 268 -37.17 -0.74 10.95
N LEU A 269 -36.88 0.43 11.54
CA LEU A 269 -37.88 1.45 11.88
C LEU A 269 -38.18 2.38 10.69
N ASP A 270 -37.20 2.68 9.84
CA ASP A 270 -37.41 3.45 8.60
C ASP A 270 -38.22 2.67 7.56
N ALA A 271 -38.12 1.33 7.54
CA ALA A 271 -38.96 0.48 6.70
C ALA A 271 -40.41 0.37 7.20
N GLY A 272 -40.67 0.71 8.47
CA GLY A 272 -41.98 0.58 9.12
C GLY A 272 -42.80 1.86 9.21
N SER A 273 -42.31 3.01 8.72
CA SER A 273 -43.04 4.28 8.77
C SER A 273 -43.64 4.62 7.40
N PRO A 274 -44.96 4.44 7.18
CA PRO A 274 -45.61 4.79 5.92
C PRO A 274 -45.84 6.31 5.88
N GLY A 275 -44.78 7.09 5.69
CA GLY A 275 -44.92 8.53 5.80
C GLY A 275 -43.65 9.37 5.69
N ARG A 276 -42.67 8.99 4.86
CA ARG A 276 -41.66 9.98 4.46
C ARG A 276 -41.08 9.70 3.07
N ALA A 277 -41.53 10.51 2.12
CA ALA A 277 -41.05 10.53 0.75
C ALA A 277 -39.54 10.72 0.69
N SER A 278 -38.84 9.80 0.03
CA SER A 278 -37.42 9.93 -0.31
C SER A 278 -37.27 10.95 -1.44
N SER A 279 -37.08 12.20 -1.05
CA SER A 279 -36.66 13.28 -1.95
C SER A 279 -35.20 13.04 -2.38
N GLY A 280 -34.96 12.90 -3.69
CA GLY A 280 -33.69 13.31 -4.28
C GLY A 280 -32.87 12.25 -5.01
N LYS A 281 -33.45 11.49 -5.94
CA LYS A 281 -32.65 10.91 -7.03
C LYS A 281 -32.25 12.05 -7.99
N LYS A 282 -31.03 12.58 -7.86
CA LYS A 282 -30.43 13.46 -8.87
C LYS A 282 -29.63 12.59 -9.83
N GLY A 283 -30.26 12.22 -10.94
CA GLY A 283 -29.56 11.76 -12.13
C GLY A 283 -28.67 12.88 -12.65
N TRP A 284 -27.38 12.62 -12.75
CA TRP A 284 -26.43 13.46 -13.46
C TRP A 284 -26.21 12.81 -14.83
N TRP A 285 -26.07 13.63 -15.87
CA TRP A 285 -26.06 13.32 -17.31
C TRP A 285 -27.43 13.33 -18.00
N PRO A 286 -27.81 14.48 -18.57
CA PRO A 286 -28.21 14.58 -19.96
C PRO A 286 -26.96 14.92 -20.80
N TRP A 287 -26.76 14.20 -21.89
CA TRP A 287 -26.17 14.56 -23.20
C TRP A 287 -25.69 13.28 -23.87
#